data_AF-A0A7C2JYE8-F1
#
_entry.id   AF-A0A7C2JYE8-F1
#
_cell.length_a   1.000
_cell.length_b   1.000
_cell.length_c   1.000
_cell.angle_alpha   90.00
_cell.angle_beta   90.00
_cell.angle_gamma   90.00
#
_symmetry.space_group_name_H-M   'P 1'
#
loop_
_entity.id
_entity.type
_entity.pdbx_description
1 polymer ?
#
loop_
_entity_poly.entity_id
_entity_poly.type
_entity_poly.pdbx_seq_one_letter_code
_entity_poly.pdbx_strand_id
1 'polypeptide(L)'
;IVAQKLLATIETLQQPKRVPICEIMIFNGVIRKLILENEDEKLPAAIRIGKAEGMQQFNDSLYWFLKREMITRNEAFEVSPNAEELKMMLKGIDVKAAGIL
;
A
#
# COMPACT_ATOMS: atom_id res chain seq x y z
N ILE A 1 -11.54 0.99 -6.96
CA ILE A 1 -10.97 2.31 -6.69
C ILE A 1 -9.46 2.18 -6.74
N VAL A 2 -8.78 3.11 -7.40
CA VAL A 2 -7.32 3.22 -7.39
C VAL A 2 -6.96 4.59 -6.83
N ALA A 3 -6.27 4.62 -5.69
CA ALA A 3 -5.68 5.84 -5.15
C ALA A 3 -4.20 5.87 -5.51
N GLN A 4 -3.73 6.98 -6.07
CA GLN A 4 -2.39 7.08 -6.64
C GLN A 4 -1.65 8.33 -6.13
N LYS A 5 -0.36 8.16 -5.82
CA LYS A 5 0.61 9.25 -5.70
C LYS A 5 1.80 8.97 -6.59
N LEU A 6 2.30 9.98 -7.29
CA LEU A 6 3.49 9.85 -8.12
C LEU A 6 4.70 10.34 -7.33
N LEU A 7 5.67 9.46 -7.10
CA LEU A 7 6.94 9.79 -6.43
C LEU A 7 8.05 9.97 -7.46
N ALA A 8 8.99 10.87 -7.19
CA ALA A 8 10.22 10.95 -7.96
C ALA A 8 11.04 9.67 -7.75
N THR A 9 11.73 9.24 -8.78
CA THR A 9 12.73 8.17 -8.62
C THR A 9 14.05 8.76 -8.17
N ILE A 10 14.94 7.91 -7.64
CA ILE A 10 16.30 8.32 -7.30
C ILE A 10 17.02 8.91 -8.53
N GLU A 11 17.87 9.91 -8.30
CA GLU A 11 18.53 10.68 -9.38
C GLU A 11 19.40 9.82 -10.29
N THR A 12 20.02 8.77 -9.74
CA THR A 12 20.86 7.81 -10.46
C THR A 12 20.06 6.97 -11.45
N LEU A 13 18.73 6.90 -11.32
CA LEU A 13 17.87 6.22 -12.26
C LEU A 13 17.59 7.14 -13.47
N GLN A 14 18.01 6.70 -14.66
CA GLN A 14 17.81 7.47 -15.88
C GLN A 14 16.32 7.59 -16.24
N GLN A 15 15.60 6.47 -16.21
CA GLN A 15 14.15 6.36 -16.45
C GLN A 15 13.57 5.18 -15.66
N PRO A 16 12.27 5.21 -15.29
CA PRO A 16 11.37 6.36 -15.39
C PRO A 16 11.74 7.44 -14.35
N LYS A 17 11.41 8.71 -14.59
CA LYS A 17 11.66 9.79 -13.61
C LYS A 17 10.70 9.81 -12.42
N ARG A 18 9.57 9.14 -12.55
CA ARG A 18 8.57 9.00 -11.50
C ARG A 18 7.97 7.60 -11.52
N VAL A 19 7.51 7.15 -10.37
CA VAL A 19 6.79 5.88 -10.24
C VAL A 19 5.43 6.10 -9.59
N PRO A 20 4.40 5.33 -10.00
CA PRO A 20 3.09 5.38 -9.36
C PRO A 20 3.08 4.51 -8.11
N ILE A 21 2.81 5.13 -6.97
CA ILE A 21 2.50 4.44 -5.73
C ILE A 21 0.98 4.32 -5.66
N CYS A 22 0.48 3.09 -5.65
CA CYS A 22 -0.94 2.81 -5.76
C CYS A 22 -1.47 2.02 -4.56
N GLU A 23 -2.67 2.39 -4.13
CA GLU A 23 -3.57 1.55 -3.35
C GLU A 23 -4.74 1.15 -4.24
N ILE A 24 -5.07 -0.14 -4.24
CA ILE A 24 -6.05 -0.74 -5.14
C ILE A 24 -7.09 -1.49 -4.31
N MET A 25 -8.34 -1.05 -4.42
CA MET A 25 -9.50 -1.72 -3.83
C MET A 25 -10.45 -2.17 -4.93
N ILE A 26 -10.69 -3.47 -5.04
CA ILE A 26 -11.65 -4.05 -6.00
C ILE A 26 -12.99 -4.21 -5.31
N PHE A 27 -14.07 -3.86 -6.00
CA PHE A 27 -15.42 -3.81 -5.42
C PHE A 27 -16.08 -5.20 -5.43
N ASN A 28 -15.57 -6.11 -4.60
CA ASN A 28 -16.13 -7.45 -4.42
C ASN A 28 -17.30 -7.47 -3.41
N GLY A 29 -17.85 -8.66 -3.14
CA GLY A 29 -18.98 -8.83 -2.21
C GLY A 29 -18.68 -8.36 -0.79
N VAL A 30 -17.46 -8.58 -0.30
CA VAL A 30 -17.02 -8.14 1.04
C VAL A 30 -16.96 -6.62 1.12
N ILE A 31 -16.28 -5.97 0.18
CA ILE A 31 -16.18 -4.50 0.14
C ILE A 31 -17.57 -3.86 0.03
N ARG A 32 -18.45 -4.40 -0.81
CA ARG A 32 -19.82 -3.91 -0.95
C ARG A 32 -20.59 -4.02 0.38
N LYS A 33 -20.46 -5.14 1.08
CA LYS A 33 -21.12 -5.35 2.38
C LYS A 33 -20.63 -4.33 3.41
N LEU A 34 -19.33 -4.17 3.56
CA LEU A 34 -18.74 -3.22 4.52
C LEU A 34 -19.24 -1.79 4.29
N ILE A 35 -19.32 -1.36 3.02
CA ILE A 35 -19.80 -0.02 2.66
C ILE A 35 -21.30 0.13 2.99
N LEU A 36 -22.13 -0.88 2.71
CA LEU A 36 -23.56 -0.84 3.03
C LEU A 36 -23.81 -0.81 4.55
N GLU A 37 -22.93 -1.44 5.32
CA GLU A 37 -22.98 -1.50 6.78
C GLU A 37 -22.29 -0.30 7.46
N ASN A 38 -21.69 0.62 6.69
CA ASN A 38 -20.90 1.78 7.15
C ASN A 38 -19.69 1.38 8.03
N GLU A 39 -19.07 0.23 7.73
CA GLU A 39 -17.89 -0.28 8.44
C GLU A 39 -16.59 0.09 7.69
N ASP A 40 -16.43 1.38 7.38
CA ASP A 40 -15.31 1.88 6.57
C ASP A 40 -13.93 1.60 7.21
N GLU A 41 -13.88 1.54 8.54
CA GLU A 41 -12.68 1.22 9.32
C GLU A 41 -12.12 -0.18 9.03
N LYS A 42 -12.95 -1.09 8.50
CA LYS A 42 -12.54 -2.45 8.14
C LYS A 42 -12.02 -2.57 6.71
N LEU A 43 -12.21 -1.55 5.87
CA LEU A 43 -11.75 -1.56 4.47
C LEU A 43 -10.23 -1.80 4.32
N PRO A 44 -9.33 -1.21 5.14
CA PRO A 44 -7.90 -1.48 5.02
C PRO A 44 -7.54 -2.97 5.25
N ALA A 45 -8.21 -3.63 6.19
CA ALA A 45 -8.03 -5.06 6.44
C ALA A 45 -8.56 -5.90 5.27
N ALA A 46 -9.72 -5.53 4.72
CA ALA A 46 -10.30 -6.20 3.56
C ALA A 46 -9.40 -6.10 2.32
N ILE A 47 -8.81 -4.92 2.05
CA ILE A 47 -7.82 -4.72 0.96
C ILE A 47 -6.62 -5.65 1.15
N ARG A 48 -6.09 -5.77 2.38
CA ARG A 48 -4.96 -6.65 2.69
C ARG A 48 -5.28 -8.12 2.42
N ILE A 49 -6.47 -8.58 2.82
CA ILE A 49 -6.91 -9.97 2.58
C ILE A 49 -7.17 -10.22 1.09
N GLY A 50 -7.72 -9.24 0.38
CA GLY A 50 -7.99 -9.28 -1.06
C GLY A 50 -6.73 -9.27 -1.95
N LYS A 51 -5.52 -9.40 -1.39
CA LYS A 51 -4.26 -9.39 -2.15
C LYS A 51 -4.21 -10.46 -3.25
N ALA A 52 -4.76 -11.65 -2.98
CA ALA A 52 -4.87 -12.72 -3.98
C ALA A 52 -5.84 -12.38 -5.13
N GLU A 53 -6.79 -11.47 -4.90
CA GLU A 53 -7.72 -10.96 -5.91
C GLU A 53 -7.15 -9.76 -6.68
N GLY A 54 -5.91 -9.35 -6.39
CA GLY A 54 -5.25 -8.20 -7.02
C GLY A 54 -5.46 -6.88 -6.30
N MET A 55 -5.98 -6.88 -5.07
CA MET A 55 -5.97 -5.70 -4.21
C MET A 55 -4.56 -5.43 -3.66
N GLN A 56 -4.30 -4.19 -3.26
CA GLN A 56 -2.97 -3.75 -2.84
C GLN A 56 -3.08 -2.58 -1.88
N GLN A 57 -2.38 -2.62 -0.74
CA GLN A 57 -2.27 -1.47 0.15
C GLN A 57 -1.22 -0.47 -0.36
N PHE A 58 -1.35 0.80 0.01
CA PHE A 58 -0.35 1.81 -0.38
C PHE A 58 1.08 1.45 0.06
N ASN A 59 1.22 0.92 1.29
CA ASN A 59 2.50 0.47 1.84
C ASN A 59 3.10 -0.73 1.09
N ASP A 60 2.28 -1.62 0.51
CA ASP A 60 2.77 -2.68 -0.37
C ASP A 60 3.47 -2.08 -1.61
N SER A 61 2.87 -1.04 -2.19
CA SER A 61 3.44 -0.34 -3.35
C SER A 61 4.75 0.33 -3.00
N LEU A 62 4.80 1.07 -1.89
CA LEU A 62 6.05 1.71 -1.42
C LEU A 62 7.15 0.68 -1.17
N TYR A 63 6.82 -0.41 -0.48
CA TYR A 63 7.76 -1.48 -0.19
C TYR A 63 8.32 -2.11 -1.48
N TRP A 64 7.47 -2.32 -2.49
CA TRP A 64 7.87 -2.86 -3.79
C TRP A 64 8.90 -2.00 -4.52
N PHE A 65 8.73 -0.67 -4.52
CA PHE A 65 9.66 0.28 -5.17
C PHE A 65 10.93 0.49 -4.33
N LEU A 66 10.83 0.49 -3.00
CA LEU A 66 11.98 0.56 -2.10
C LEU A 66 12.90 -0.65 -2.25
N LYS A 67 12.34 -1.87 -2.35
CA LYS A 67 13.12 -3.09 -2.57
C LYS A 67 13.83 -3.14 -3.91
N ARG A 68 13.38 -2.36 -4.88
CA ARG A 68 14.02 -2.18 -6.20
C ARG A 68 14.92 -0.96 -6.26
N GLU A 69 15.13 -0.28 -5.14
CA GLU A 69 15.96 0.91 -5.05
C GLU A 69 15.53 1.99 -6.04
N MET A 70 14.23 2.09 -6.34
CA MET A 70 13.73 3.09 -7.29
C MET A 70 13.37 4.42 -6.62
N ILE A 71 13.07 4.41 -5.31
CA ILE A 71 12.69 5.58 -4.51
C ILE A 71 13.49 5.60 -3.21
N THR A 72 13.62 6.78 -2.60
CA THR A 72 14.33 6.90 -1.32
C THR A 72 13.45 6.49 -0.13
N ARG A 73 14.08 6.06 0.97
CA ARG A 73 13.37 5.77 2.23
C ARG A 73 12.70 7.03 2.79
N ASN A 74 13.37 8.18 2.71
CA ASN A 74 12.85 9.43 3.24
C ASN A 74 11.54 9.82 2.56
N GLU A 75 11.50 9.83 1.23
CA GLU A 75 10.28 10.13 0.49
C GLU A 75 9.19 9.11 0.76
N ALA A 76 9.54 7.82 0.80
CA ALA A 76 8.56 6.76 1.07
C ALA A 76 7.93 6.90 2.47
N PHE A 77 8.70 7.24 3.50
CA PHE A 77 8.18 7.45 4.86
C PHE A 77 7.33 8.71 4.97
N GLU A 78 7.66 9.77 4.24
CA GLU A 78 6.88 11.01 4.23
C GLU A 78 5.48 10.81 3.63
N VAL A 79 5.35 9.96 2.61
CA VAL A 79 4.07 9.75 1.93
C VAL A 79 3.28 8.55 2.44
N SER A 80 3.87 7.71 3.28
CA SER A 80 3.23 6.51 3.79
C SER A 80 2.04 6.88 4.70
N PRO A 81 0.87 6.23 4.55
CA PRO A 81 -0.23 6.40 5.50
C PRO A 81 0.10 5.83 6.89
N ASN A 82 1.10 4.95 6.99
CA ASN A 82 1.62 4.41 8.24
C ASN A 82 3.12 4.11 8.10
N ALA A 83 3.95 5.10 8.42
CA ALA A 83 5.40 4.99 8.27
C ALA A 83 6.02 3.92 9.19
N GLU A 84 5.45 3.69 10.37
CA GLU A 84 5.95 2.65 11.29
C GLU A 84 5.73 1.24 10.75
N GLU A 85 4.55 0.98 10.16
CA GLU A 85 4.29 -0.29 9.46
C GLU A 85 5.30 -0.50 8.33
N LEU A 86 5.55 0.52 7.49
CA LEU A 86 6.51 0.41 6.40
C LEU A 86 7.94 0.13 6.89
N LYS A 87 8.37 0.76 8.01
CA LYS A 87 9.65 0.47 8.66
C LYS A 87 9.73 -0.99 9.14
N MET A 88 8.64 -1.53 9.69
CA MET A 88 8.57 -2.92 10.12
C MET A 88 8.64 -3.89 8.94
N MET A 89 7.91 -3.61 7.84
CA MET A 89 7.98 -4.38 6.59
C MET A 89 9.42 -4.44 6.04
N LEU A 90 10.14 -3.31 6.05
CA LEU A 90 11.54 -3.24 5.62
C LEU A 90 12.49 -4.10 6.46
N LYS A 91 12.16 -4.31 7.74
CA LYS A 91 12.88 -5.22 8.65
C LYS A 91 12.45 -6.69 8.48
N GLY A 92 11.54 -6.99 7.55
CA GLY A 92 11.01 -8.34 7.33
C GLY A 92 9.98 -8.79 8.37
N ILE A 93 9.43 -7.85 9.15
CA ILE A 93 8.40 -8.14 10.14
C ILE A 93 7.04 -7.97 9.47
N ASP A 94 6.30 -9.06 9.38
CA ASP A 94 4.92 -9.04 8.90
C ASP A 94 3.98 -8.65 10.05
N VAL A 95 3.47 -7.42 10.01
CA VAL A 95 2.49 -6.93 10.97
C VAL A 95 1.14 -7.53 10.60
N LYS A 96 0.89 -8.75 11.08
CA LYS A 96 -0.46 -9.30 11.07
C LYS A 96 -1.33 -8.40 11.96
N ALA A 97 -2.16 -7.55 11.37
CA ALA A 97 -3.29 -7.01 12.11
C ALA A 97 -4.09 -8.21 12.62
N ALA A 98 -4.43 -8.21 13.91
CA ALA A 98 -5.27 -9.22 14.52
C ALA A 98 -6.51 -9.40 13.63
N GLY A 99 -6.62 -10.58 13.02
CA GLY A 99 -7.67 -10.87 12.07
C GLY A 99 -9.01 -10.89 12.78
N ILE A 100 -9.78 -9.82 12.61
CA ILE A 100 -11.22 -9.86 12.83
C ILE A 100 -11.84 -9.10 11.66
N LEU A 101 -12.27 -9.87 10.67
CA LEU A 101 -13.34 -9.53 9.75
C LEU A 101 -14.45 -10.55 9.98
#